data_AF-U6KR08-F1
#
_entry.id   AF-U6KR08-F1
#
_cell.length_a   1.000
_cell.length_b   1.000
_cell.length_c   1.000
_cell.angle_alpha   90.00
_cell.angle_beta   90.00
_cell.angle_gamma   90.00
#
_symmetry.space_group_name_H-M   'P 1'
#
loop_
_entity.id
_entity.type
_entity.pdbx_description
1 polymer ?
#
loop_
_entity_poly.entity_id
_entity_poly.type
_entity_poly.pdbx_seq_one_letter_code
_entity_poly.pdbx_strand_id
1 'polypeptide(L)'
;ALTLQLPSTEVLAQEMSPVDPEALQAAVRSARKELFEAFSEELHALYKQLTLPEAAAGEAAAAEGLDAANVARRRLRNVLLRLLAAPGDAAAAALAYKHYSSSKCMTDTYAALLVLADMQQPQRQQAFDHFYEQAKGDPLLVDKWFRAQAGSDLPDQVERVAALQQHEAFTIKNPNRLRALLSAFVFNRPHFHRKDGKGYQIIADAVLK
;
A
#
# COMPACT_ATOMS: atom_id res chain seq x y z
N ALA A 1 -8.81 -14.64 6.47
CA ALA A 1 -8.00 -13.60 5.77
C ALA A 1 -8.19 -13.69 4.26
N LEU A 2 -7.84 -14.81 3.62
CA LEU A 2 -8.00 -15.00 2.17
C LEU A 2 -9.43 -14.72 1.67
N THR A 3 -10.45 -15.20 2.38
CA THR A 3 -11.87 -14.99 2.04
C THR A 3 -12.30 -13.52 2.03
N LEU A 4 -11.65 -12.66 2.83
CA LEU A 4 -11.96 -11.22 2.91
C LEU A 4 -11.13 -10.39 1.92
N GLN A 5 -10.16 -11.00 1.23
CA GLN A 5 -9.38 -10.30 0.22
C GLN A 5 -10.20 -10.23 -1.07
N LEU A 6 -10.44 -9.01 -1.55
CA LEU A 6 -11.01 -8.81 -2.88
C LEU A 6 -10.05 -9.39 -3.94
N PRO A 7 -10.58 -9.92 -5.06
CA PRO A 7 -9.75 -10.34 -6.19
C PRO A 7 -8.84 -9.21 -6.66
N SER A 8 -7.65 -9.56 -7.17
CA SER A 8 -6.77 -8.55 -7.77
C SER A 8 -7.36 -8.07 -9.10
N THR A 9 -7.01 -6.84 -9.49
CA THR A 9 -7.37 -6.29 -10.81
C THR A 9 -6.82 -7.13 -11.97
N GLU A 10 -5.75 -7.89 -11.75
CA GLU A 10 -5.22 -8.84 -12.72
C GLU A 10 -6.16 -10.02 -12.96
N VAL A 11 -6.72 -10.60 -11.89
CA VAL A 11 -7.72 -11.68 -12.02
C VAL A 11 -8.99 -11.13 -12.67
N LEU A 12 -9.48 -9.98 -12.22
CA LEU A 12 -10.69 -9.38 -12.79
C LEU A 12 -10.53 -8.98 -14.26
N ALA A 13 -9.33 -8.57 -14.69
CA ALA A 13 -9.06 -8.23 -16.08
C ALA A 13 -9.15 -9.44 -17.02
N GLN A 14 -8.96 -10.68 -16.54
CA GLN A 14 -9.12 -11.88 -17.37
C GLN A 14 -10.59 -12.14 -17.74
N GLU A 15 -11.52 -11.63 -16.94
CA GLU A 15 -12.96 -11.77 -17.12
C GLU A 15 -13.57 -10.59 -17.91
N MET A 16 -12.74 -9.70 -18.47
CA MET A 16 -13.18 -8.47 -19.13
C MET A 16 -12.52 -8.30 -20.51
N SER A 17 -13.33 -8.12 -21.56
CA SER A 17 -12.86 -7.87 -22.92
C SER A 17 -13.73 -6.82 -23.63
N PRO A 18 -13.17 -5.66 -24.07
CA PRO A 18 -11.81 -5.20 -23.84
C PRO A 18 -11.57 -4.84 -22.35
N VAL A 19 -10.31 -4.92 -21.89
CA VAL A 19 -9.95 -4.55 -20.51
C VAL A 19 -10.07 -3.04 -20.32
N ASP A 20 -10.81 -2.62 -19.30
CA ASP A 20 -10.86 -1.24 -18.80
C ASP A 20 -10.23 -1.16 -17.39
N PRO A 21 -8.95 -0.73 -17.27
CA PRO A 21 -8.26 -0.64 -15.98
C PRO A 21 -8.89 0.35 -15.00
N GLU A 22 -9.46 1.45 -15.50
CA GLU A 22 -10.07 2.49 -14.69
C GLU A 22 -11.38 1.98 -14.07
N ALA A 23 -12.23 1.35 -14.89
CA ALA A 23 -13.47 0.73 -14.43
C ALA A 23 -13.21 -0.40 -13.42
N LEU A 24 -12.22 -1.26 -13.68
CA LEU A 24 -11.84 -2.33 -12.74
C LEU A 24 -11.38 -1.78 -11.39
N GLN A 25 -10.50 -0.79 -11.38
CA GLN A 25 -10.05 -0.18 -10.14
C GLN A 25 -11.21 0.52 -9.40
N ALA A 26 -12.08 1.22 -10.13
CA ALA A 26 -13.27 1.84 -9.56
C ALA A 26 -14.22 0.82 -8.92
N ALA A 27 -14.47 -0.32 -9.58
CA ALA A 27 -15.29 -1.40 -9.04
C ALA A 27 -14.69 -2.01 -7.76
N VAL A 28 -13.37 -2.25 -7.73
CA VAL A 28 -12.68 -2.73 -6.53
C VAL A 28 -12.76 -1.73 -5.37
N ARG A 29 -12.64 -0.43 -5.66
CA ARG A 29 -12.83 0.63 -4.64
C ARG A 29 -14.26 0.64 -4.11
N SER A 30 -15.27 0.57 -4.99
CA SER A 30 -16.68 0.55 -4.62
C SER A 30 -17.01 -0.65 -3.72
N ALA A 31 -16.67 -1.86 -4.17
CA ALA A 31 -16.90 -3.09 -3.41
C ALA A 31 -16.23 -3.04 -2.03
N ARG A 32 -15.03 -2.47 -1.93
CA ARG A 32 -14.35 -2.29 -0.64
C ARG A 32 -15.10 -1.35 0.29
N LYS A 33 -15.60 -0.23 -0.26
CA LYS A 33 -16.37 0.76 0.49
C LYS A 33 -17.71 0.19 0.95
N GLU A 34 -18.42 -0.53 0.09
CA GLU A 34 -19.68 -1.20 0.41
C GLU A 34 -19.50 -2.26 1.52
N LEU A 35 -18.42 -3.06 1.46
CA LEU A 35 -18.08 -4.00 2.53
C LEU A 35 -17.80 -3.29 3.86
N PHE A 36 -17.12 -2.15 3.82
CA PHE A 36 -16.89 -1.34 5.02
C PHE A 36 -18.21 -0.81 5.58
N GLU A 37 -19.06 -0.21 4.74
CA GLU A 37 -20.34 0.36 5.16
C GLU A 37 -21.28 -0.70 5.73
N ALA A 38 -21.32 -1.90 5.15
CA ALA A 38 -22.17 -3.00 5.59
C ALA A 38 -21.73 -3.66 6.90
N PHE A 39 -20.42 -3.71 7.19
CA PHE A 39 -19.84 -4.49 8.30
C PHE A 39 -18.92 -3.67 9.20
N SER A 40 -19.09 -2.35 9.24
CA SER A 40 -18.15 -1.45 9.93
C SER A 40 -17.92 -1.85 11.38
N GLU A 41 -18.99 -2.15 12.12
CA GLU A 41 -18.89 -2.49 13.55
C GLU A 41 -18.12 -3.80 13.77
N GLU A 42 -18.44 -4.84 12.99
CA GLU A 42 -17.79 -6.15 13.07
C GLU A 42 -16.32 -6.08 12.66
N LEU A 43 -16.01 -5.32 11.60
CA LEU A 43 -14.64 -5.11 11.14
C LEU A 43 -13.80 -4.41 12.22
N HIS A 44 -14.34 -3.37 12.88
CA HIS A 44 -13.66 -2.68 13.97
C HIS A 44 -13.48 -3.58 15.19
N ALA A 45 -14.52 -4.33 15.57
CA ALA A 45 -14.48 -5.25 16.69
C ALA A 45 -13.40 -6.34 16.48
N LEU A 46 -13.39 -6.97 15.30
CA LEU A 46 -12.42 -8.00 14.95
C LEU A 46 -11.00 -7.43 14.86
N TYR A 47 -10.82 -6.26 14.25
CA TYR A 47 -9.51 -5.58 14.20
C TYR A 47 -8.96 -5.28 15.60
N LYS A 48 -9.83 -4.85 16.52
CA LYS A 48 -9.47 -4.61 17.93
C LYS A 48 -9.10 -5.91 18.65
N GLN A 49 -9.87 -6.99 18.46
CA GLN A 49 -9.56 -8.30 19.03
C GLN A 49 -8.20 -8.85 18.57
N LEU A 50 -7.81 -8.58 17.32
CA LEU A 50 -6.52 -9.00 16.76
C LEU A 50 -5.36 -8.07 17.13
N THR A 51 -5.63 -6.93 17.79
CA THR A 51 -4.60 -5.99 18.25
C THR A 51 -4.04 -6.44 19.58
N LEU A 52 -2.72 -6.64 19.64
CA LEU A 52 -2.05 -7.06 20.87
C LEU A 52 -1.97 -5.90 21.87
N PRO A 53 -2.09 -6.17 23.18
CA PRO A 53 -1.88 -5.15 24.22
C PRO A 53 -0.45 -4.60 24.22
N GLU A 54 -0.30 -3.30 24.52
CA GLU A 54 1.02 -2.64 24.64
C GLU A 54 1.91 -3.25 25.74
N ALA A 55 1.29 -3.79 26.80
CA ALA A 55 1.95 -4.37 27.97
C ALA A 55 2.63 -5.74 27.73
N ALA A 56 2.57 -6.29 26.52
CA ALA A 56 3.44 -7.40 26.12
C ALA A 56 4.89 -6.93 25.84
N ALA A 57 5.27 -5.72 26.27
CA ALA A 57 6.62 -5.16 26.21
C ALA A 57 7.53 -5.78 27.28
N GLY A 58 7.91 -7.03 27.05
CA GLY A 58 8.95 -7.78 27.76
C GLY A 58 9.45 -8.91 26.85
N GLU A 59 10.13 -9.93 27.37
CA GLU A 59 10.59 -11.08 26.57
C GLU A 59 9.45 -11.80 25.80
N ALA A 60 8.19 -11.59 26.19
CA ALA A 60 7.00 -12.00 25.43
C ALA A 60 6.73 -11.18 24.14
N ALA A 61 7.34 -10.00 23.94
CA ALA A 61 7.36 -9.29 22.65
C ALA A 61 8.21 -10.03 21.61
N ALA A 62 9.17 -10.86 22.04
CA ALA A 62 9.84 -11.82 21.17
C ALA A 62 8.86 -12.91 20.66
N ALA A 63 7.62 -12.94 21.16
CA ALA A 63 6.53 -13.79 20.69
C ALA A 63 5.70 -13.20 19.54
N GLU A 64 6.05 -12.07 18.92
CA GLU A 64 5.62 -11.79 17.52
C GLU A 64 6.44 -12.62 16.51
N GLY A 65 6.66 -13.88 16.84
CA GLY A 65 7.48 -14.80 16.08
C GLY A 65 6.95 -15.03 14.66
N LEU A 66 7.71 -15.85 13.94
CA LEU A 66 7.34 -16.33 12.62
C LEU A 66 6.40 -17.55 12.70
N ASP A 67 5.82 -17.85 13.87
CA ASP A 67 4.87 -18.94 14.00
C ASP A 67 3.60 -18.68 13.18
N ALA A 68 2.96 -19.76 12.76
CA ALA A 68 1.83 -19.72 11.85
C ALA A 68 0.65 -18.91 12.41
N ALA A 69 0.42 -18.93 13.72
CA ALA A 69 -0.71 -18.24 14.34
C ALA A 69 -0.52 -16.72 14.30
N ASN A 70 0.68 -16.23 14.64
CA ASN A 70 1.00 -14.80 14.53
C ASN A 70 1.02 -14.31 13.09
N VAL A 71 1.55 -15.09 12.15
CA VAL A 71 1.49 -14.77 10.71
C VAL A 71 0.05 -14.67 10.23
N ALA A 72 -0.81 -15.62 10.60
CA ALA A 72 -2.23 -15.62 10.23
C ALA A 72 -2.98 -14.42 10.85
N ARG A 73 -2.72 -14.11 12.13
CA ARG A 73 -3.27 -12.94 12.84
C ARG A 73 -2.92 -11.64 12.11
N ARG A 74 -1.62 -11.39 11.87
CA ARG A 74 -1.14 -10.19 11.15
C ARG A 74 -1.75 -10.09 9.77
N ARG A 75 -1.78 -11.19 9.02
CA ARG A 75 -2.40 -11.23 7.69
C ARG A 75 -3.87 -10.81 7.73
N LEU A 76 -4.65 -11.36 8.67
CA LEU A 76 -6.06 -10.99 8.82
C LEU A 76 -6.20 -9.52 9.24
N ARG A 77 -5.44 -9.07 10.23
CA ARG A 77 -5.46 -7.69 10.74
C ARG A 77 -5.13 -6.67 9.64
N ASN A 78 -4.18 -6.98 8.76
CA ASN A 78 -3.80 -6.10 7.65
C ASN A 78 -4.86 -6.05 6.55
N VAL A 79 -5.57 -7.16 6.30
CA VAL A 79 -6.75 -7.16 5.41
C VAL A 79 -7.86 -6.31 6.00
N LEU A 80 -8.14 -6.43 7.30
CA LEU A 80 -9.14 -5.61 7.98
C LEU A 80 -8.76 -4.13 7.95
N LEU A 81 -7.48 -3.79 8.16
CA LEU A 81 -7.02 -2.40 8.06
C LEU A 81 -7.35 -1.80 6.68
N ARG A 82 -7.13 -2.56 5.60
CA ARG A 82 -7.44 -2.14 4.23
C ARG A 82 -8.94 -1.85 4.03
N LEU A 83 -9.81 -2.68 4.63
CA LEU A 83 -11.27 -2.48 4.59
C LEU A 83 -11.70 -1.28 5.44
N LEU A 84 -11.22 -1.20 6.69
CA LEU A 84 -11.49 -0.09 7.61
C LEU A 84 -11.02 1.27 7.08
N ALA A 85 -10.00 1.25 6.23
CA ALA A 85 -9.46 2.43 5.58
C ALA A 85 -10.18 2.83 4.28
N ALA A 86 -11.17 2.05 3.81
CA ALA A 86 -11.87 2.30 2.56
C ALA A 86 -12.49 3.71 2.43
N PRO A 87 -13.00 4.35 3.49
CA PRO A 87 -13.51 5.72 3.41
C PRO A 87 -12.45 6.76 3.01
N GLY A 88 -11.16 6.52 3.33
CA GLY A 88 -10.08 7.46 3.05
C GLY A 88 -10.13 8.80 3.81
N ASP A 89 -10.99 8.90 4.82
CA ASP A 89 -11.17 10.09 5.64
C ASP A 89 -10.10 10.23 6.75
N ALA A 90 -10.24 11.28 7.56
CA ALA A 90 -9.30 11.56 8.65
C ALA A 90 -9.26 10.44 9.71
N ALA A 91 -10.38 9.75 9.97
CA ALA A 91 -10.45 8.67 10.95
C ALA A 91 -9.74 7.42 10.42
N ALA A 92 -9.97 7.07 9.15
CA ALA A 92 -9.25 6.01 8.44
C ALA A 92 -7.73 6.25 8.44
N ALA A 93 -7.30 7.48 8.15
CA ALA A 93 -5.88 7.85 8.17
C ALA A 93 -5.28 7.80 9.57
N ALA A 94 -6.00 8.25 10.59
CA ALA A 94 -5.55 8.14 11.98
C ALA A 94 -5.40 6.68 12.43
N LEU A 95 -6.34 5.81 12.05
CA LEU A 95 -6.27 4.37 12.33
C LEU A 95 -5.06 3.72 11.65
N ALA A 96 -4.85 3.99 10.36
CA ALA A 96 -3.72 3.46 9.60
C ALA A 96 -2.38 3.98 10.12
N TYR A 97 -2.29 5.26 10.48
CA TYR A 97 -1.09 5.83 11.08
C TYR A 97 -0.80 5.24 12.45
N LYS A 98 -1.81 5.02 13.30
CA LYS A 98 -1.64 4.31 14.58
C LYS A 98 -1.15 2.89 14.35
N HIS A 99 -1.67 2.18 13.36
CA HIS A 99 -1.17 0.85 13.01
C HIS A 99 0.31 0.92 12.61
N TYR A 100 0.66 1.86 11.73
CA TYR A 100 2.03 2.08 11.27
C TYR A 100 3.01 2.36 12.42
N SER A 101 2.69 3.33 13.28
CA SER A 101 3.60 3.81 14.34
C SER A 101 3.72 2.85 15.53
N SER A 102 2.70 2.03 15.79
CA SER A 102 2.73 1.01 16.85
C SER A 102 3.25 -0.36 16.39
N SER A 103 3.48 -0.55 15.09
CA SER A 103 3.95 -1.82 14.53
C SER A 103 5.38 -2.13 14.96
N LYS A 104 5.62 -3.37 15.39
CA LYS A 104 6.95 -3.87 15.80
C LYS A 104 7.61 -4.76 14.75
N CYS A 105 6.92 -5.05 13.64
CA CYS A 105 7.45 -5.85 12.56
C CYS A 105 7.20 -5.19 11.20
N MET A 106 8.11 -5.42 10.25
CA MET A 106 8.07 -4.83 8.92
C MET A 106 6.82 -5.20 8.12
N THR A 107 6.20 -6.36 8.38
CA THR A 107 4.97 -6.78 7.67
C THR A 107 3.80 -5.85 7.96
N ASP A 108 3.58 -5.50 9.22
CA ASP A 108 2.49 -4.63 9.65
C ASP A 108 2.81 -3.16 9.34
N THR A 109 4.05 -2.72 9.58
CA THR A 109 4.53 -1.39 9.18
C THR A 109 4.31 -1.15 7.69
N TYR A 110 4.71 -2.09 6.84
CA TYR A 110 4.58 -1.94 5.40
C TYR A 110 3.11 -2.02 4.93
N ALA A 111 2.29 -2.88 5.53
CA ALA A 111 0.87 -2.95 5.20
C ALA A 111 0.14 -1.62 5.51
N ALA A 112 0.43 -1.01 6.66
CA ALA A 112 -0.12 0.30 7.01
C ALA A 112 0.40 1.41 6.09
N LEU A 113 1.68 1.38 5.71
CA LEU A 113 2.25 2.33 4.74
C LEU A 113 1.54 2.26 3.39
N LEU A 114 1.23 1.05 2.89
CA LEU A 114 0.47 0.86 1.64
C LEU A 114 -0.97 1.38 1.74
N VAL A 115 -1.60 1.28 2.92
CA VAL A 115 -2.92 1.87 3.16
C VAL A 115 -2.86 3.39 3.12
N LEU A 116 -1.87 3.99 3.80
CA LEU A 116 -1.66 5.43 3.80
C LEU A 116 -1.26 5.98 2.43
N ALA A 117 -0.60 5.18 1.59
CA ALA A 117 -0.21 5.56 0.23
C ALA A 117 -1.39 5.99 -0.64
N ASP A 118 -2.57 5.43 -0.41
CA ASP A 118 -3.79 5.69 -1.16
C ASP A 118 -4.60 6.88 -0.62
N MET A 119 -4.09 7.61 0.39
CA MET A 119 -4.83 8.67 1.09
C MET A 119 -4.27 10.07 0.83
N GLN A 120 -5.15 11.04 0.58
CA GLN A 120 -4.80 12.47 0.54
C GLN A 120 -4.88 13.11 1.94
N GLN A 121 -4.21 12.48 2.91
CA GLN A 121 -4.24 12.89 4.32
C GLN A 121 -2.80 13.18 4.82
N PRO A 122 -2.60 14.11 5.79
CA PRO A 122 -1.26 14.47 6.28
C PRO A 122 -0.43 13.28 6.77
N GLN A 123 -1.08 12.28 7.35
CA GLN A 123 -0.47 11.05 7.86
C GLN A 123 0.27 10.26 6.79
N ARG A 124 -0.13 10.38 5.51
CA ARG A 124 0.61 9.79 4.39
C ARG A 124 2.04 10.33 4.37
N GLN A 125 2.19 11.65 4.32
CA GLN A 125 3.51 12.28 4.21
C GLN A 125 4.34 11.99 5.47
N GLN A 126 3.74 12.11 6.65
CA GLN A 126 4.39 11.77 7.93
C GLN A 126 4.95 10.34 7.93
N ALA A 127 4.16 9.36 7.48
CA ALA A 127 4.59 7.98 7.43
C ALA A 127 5.70 7.74 6.40
N PHE A 128 5.61 8.32 5.20
CA PHE A 128 6.64 8.17 4.16
C PHE A 128 7.95 8.85 4.52
N ASP A 129 7.92 10.02 5.15
CA ASP A 129 9.12 10.71 5.64
C ASP A 129 9.77 9.89 6.74
N HIS A 130 8.99 9.47 7.75
CA HIS A 130 9.49 8.61 8.82
C HIS A 130 10.09 7.29 8.27
N PHE A 131 9.40 6.64 7.32
CA PHE A 131 9.90 5.40 6.73
C PHE A 131 11.21 5.62 5.98
N TYR A 132 11.33 6.72 5.23
CA TYR A 132 12.56 7.04 4.52
C TYR A 132 13.72 7.30 5.47
N GLU A 133 13.53 8.07 6.55
CA GLU A 133 14.59 8.31 7.55
C GLU A 133 15.12 6.99 8.12
N GLN A 134 14.24 6.03 8.42
CA GLN A 134 14.64 4.69 8.87
C GLN A 134 15.29 3.86 7.75
N ALA A 135 14.90 4.08 6.49
CA ALA A 135 15.33 3.30 5.34
C ALA A 135 16.64 3.77 4.71
N LYS A 136 17.07 5.04 4.90
CA LYS A 136 18.22 5.65 4.19
C LYS A 136 19.52 4.83 4.25
N GLY A 137 19.74 4.04 5.31
CA GLY A 137 20.90 3.15 5.47
C GLY A 137 20.75 1.74 4.87
N ASP A 138 19.56 1.35 4.42
CA ASP A 138 19.24 0.03 3.89
C ASP A 138 18.63 0.14 2.48
N PRO A 139 19.39 -0.18 1.41
CA PRO A 139 18.91 -0.09 0.03
C PRO A 139 17.60 -0.83 -0.23
N LEU A 140 17.36 -1.98 0.43
CA LEU A 140 16.15 -2.79 0.26
C LEU A 140 14.93 -2.13 0.90
N LEU A 141 15.12 -1.43 2.02
CA LEU A 141 14.04 -0.63 2.61
C LEU A 141 13.73 0.58 1.75
N VAL A 142 14.73 1.24 1.18
CA VAL A 142 14.48 2.32 0.21
C VAL A 142 13.73 1.77 -1.02
N ASP A 143 14.02 0.55 -1.48
CA ASP A 143 13.26 -0.09 -2.57
C ASP A 143 11.78 -0.28 -2.19
N LYS A 144 11.50 -0.72 -0.96
CA LYS A 144 10.13 -0.82 -0.43
C LYS A 144 9.43 0.53 -0.39
N TRP A 145 10.15 1.59 0.01
CA TRP A 145 9.65 2.96 0.07
C TRP A 145 9.21 3.47 -1.31
N PHE A 146 10.05 3.30 -2.34
CA PHE A 146 9.66 3.66 -3.72
C PHE A 146 8.48 2.82 -4.20
N ARG A 147 8.50 1.50 -3.96
CA ARG A 147 7.46 0.59 -4.41
C ARG A 147 6.09 0.90 -3.79
N ALA A 148 6.07 1.25 -2.50
CA ALA A 148 4.83 1.62 -1.82
C ALA A 148 4.21 2.89 -2.43
N GLN A 149 5.05 3.87 -2.83
CA GLN A 149 4.54 5.06 -3.49
C GLN A 149 4.12 4.79 -4.93
N ALA A 150 4.87 3.98 -5.69
CA ALA A 150 4.56 3.65 -7.09
C ALA A 150 3.20 2.95 -7.28
N GLY A 151 2.77 2.19 -6.27
CA GLY A 151 1.49 1.47 -6.26
C GLY A 151 0.29 2.26 -5.74
N SER A 152 0.46 3.54 -5.38
CA SER A 152 -0.62 4.39 -4.88
C SER A 152 -1.73 4.61 -5.91
N ASP A 153 -2.98 4.66 -5.47
CA ASP A 153 -4.15 4.91 -6.32
C ASP A 153 -4.62 6.38 -6.32
N LEU A 154 -3.72 7.33 -6.02
CA LEU A 154 -4.05 8.75 -6.00
C LEU A 154 -4.23 9.32 -7.42
N PRO A 155 -5.12 10.32 -7.64
CA PRO A 155 -5.37 10.88 -8.97
C PRO A 155 -4.15 11.48 -9.68
N ASP A 156 -3.19 11.99 -8.90
CA ASP A 156 -1.94 12.63 -9.36
C ASP A 156 -0.76 11.64 -9.41
N GLN A 157 -1.03 10.33 -9.47
CA GLN A 157 0.00 9.30 -9.31
C GLN A 157 1.07 9.32 -10.42
N VAL A 158 0.70 9.64 -11.66
CA VAL A 158 1.67 9.75 -12.76
C VAL A 158 2.68 10.85 -12.47
N GLU A 159 2.20 12.01 -12.02
CA GLU A 159 3.02 13.16 -11.63
C GLU A 159 3.90 12.82 -10.41
N ARG A 160 3.37 12.08 -9.42
CA ARG A 160 4.14 11.62 -8.26
C ARG A 160 5.29 10.69 -8.66
N VAL A 161 5.06 9.74 -9.58
CA VAL A 161 6.11 8.84 -10.07
C VAL A 161 7.16 9.60 -10.87
N ALA A 162 6.75 10.58 -11.69
CA ALA A 162 7.69 11.46 -12.38
C ALA A 162 8.58 12.24 -11.39
N ALA A 163 8.01 12.77 -10.32
CA ALA A 163 8.77 13.45 -9.25
C ALA A 163 9.73 12.51 -8.52
N LEU A 164 9.31 11.27 -8.23
CA LEU A 164 10.16 10.27 -7.57
C LEU A 164 11.39 9.86 -8.39
N GLN A 165 11.35 9.99 -9.72
CA GLN A 165 12.54 9.78 -10.55
C GLN A 165 13.63 10.84 -10.32
N GLN A 166 13.26 12.01 -9.77
CA GLN A 166 14.19 13.09 -9.44
C GLN A 166 14.69 13.01 -7.99
N HIS A 167 14.21 12.04 -7.21
CA HIS A 167 14.59 11.89 -5.82
C HIS A 167 16.07 11.45 -5.71
N GLU A 168 16.80 11.99 -4.72
CA GLU A 168 18.25 11.72 -4.53
C GLU A 168 18.60 10.23 -4.44
N ALA A 169 17.70 9.44 -3.84
CA ALA A 169 17.88 8.00 -3.68
C ALA A 169 17.54 7.19 -4.94
N PHE A 170 17.00 7.83 -5.98
CA PHE A 170 16.67 7.18 -7.25
C PHE A 170 17.85 7.23 -8.21
N THR A 171 18.16 6.08 -8.79
CA THR A 171 19.10 5.98 -9.92
C THR A 171 18.66 4.84 -10.82
N ILE A 172 18.51 5.14 -12.11
CA ILE A 172 18.11 4.15 -13.12
C ILE A 172 19.18 3.08 -13.33
N LYS A 173 20.44 3.38 -13.00
CA LYS A 173 21.58 2.44 -13.09
C LYS A 173 21.51 1.30 -12.08
N ASN A 174 20.71 1.43 -11.03
CA ASN A 174 20.45 0.36 -10.07
C ASN A 174 19.20 -0.41 -10.53
N PRO A 175 19.32 -1.68 -10.96
CA PRO A 175 18.19 -2.45 -11.43
C PRO A 175 17.09 -2.66 -10.38
N ASN A 176 17.45 -2.74 -9.09
CA ASN A 176 16.45 -2.86 -8.03
C ASN A 176 15.67 -1.56 -7.86
N ARG A 177 16.35 -0.40 -7.93
CA ARG A 177 15.73 0.92 -7.85
C ARG A 177 14.80 1.19 -9.03
N LEU A 178 15.22 0.81 -10.24
CA LEU A 178 14.39 0.84 -11.44
C LEU A 178 13.13 -0.02 -11.26
N ARG A 179 13.28 -1.28 -10.80
CA ARG A 179 12.15 -2.18 -10.57
C ARG A 179 11.21 -1.67 -9.48
N ALA A 180 11.77 -1.09 -8.42
CA ALA A 180 11.02 -0.58 -7.28
C ALA A 180 10.10 0.59 -7.66
N LEU A 181 10.52 1.47 -8.57
CA LEU A 181 9.71 2.62 -9.00
C LEU A 181 8.98 2.35 -10.33
N LEU A 182 9.73 2.15 -11.41
CA LEU A 182 9.18 2.14 -12.77
C LEU A 182 8.46 0.83 -13.09
N SER A 183 9.07 -0.32 -12.81
CA SER A 183 8.38 -1.60 -13.05
C SER A 183 7.15 -1.74 -12.15
N ALA A 184 7.22 -1.27 -10.89
CA ALA A 184 6.06 -1.24 -10.01
C ALA A 184 4.93 -0.36 -10.54
N PHE A 185 5.25 0.82 -11.11
CA PHE A 185 4.27 1.72 -11.70
C PHE A 185 3.55 1.11 -12.92
N VAL A 186 4.23 0.30 -13.74
CA VAL A 186 3.58 -0.41 -14.86
C VAL A 186 2.43 -1.33 -14.40
N PHE A 187 2.59 -1.96 -13.23
CA PHE A 187 1.52 -2.77 -12.64
C PHE A 187 0.40 -1.94 -12.01
N ASN A 188 0.59 -0.63 -11.84
CA ASN A 188 -0.45 0.32 -11.48
C ASN A 188 -1.27 0.72 -12.72
N ARG A 189 -1.95 -0.28 -13.28
CA ARG A 189 -2.64 -0.25 -14.59
C ARG A 189 -3.50 1.00 -14.84
N PRO A 190 -4.39 1.46 -13.93
CA PRO A 190 -5.20 2.66 -14.18
C PRO A 190 -4.36 3.91 -14.43
N HIS A 191 -3.19 4.03 -13.78
CA HIS A 191 -2.30 5.18 -13.93
C HIS A 191 -1.27 5.00 -15.05
N PHE A 192 -0.81 3.78 -15.29
CA PHE A 192 0.05 3.47 -16.44
C PHE A 192 -0.70 3.63 -17.77
N HIS A 193 -1.93 3.12 -17.86
CA HIS A 193 -2.81 3.24 -19.02
C HIS A 193 -3.66 4.52 -18.99
N ARG A 194 -3.22 5.57 -18.27
CA ARG A 194 -3.97 6.83 -18.21
C ARG A 194 -4.20 7.37 -19.62
N LYS A 195 -5.42 7.84 -19.88
CA LYS A 195 -5.92 8.23 -21.21
C LYS A 195 -5.10 9.33 -21.91
N ASP A 196 -4.40 10.17 -21.14
CA ASP A 196 -3.52 11.22 -21.67
C ASP A 196 -2.15 10.69 -22.15
N GLY A 197 -1.90 9.39 -22.01
CA GLY A 197 -0.67 8.73 -22.45
C GLY A 197 0.56 8.99 -21.60
N LYS A 198 0.48 9.82 -20.55
CA LYS A 198 1.65 10.20 -19.75
C LYS A 198 2.25 9.04 -18.97
N GLY A 199 1.45 8.03 -18.61
CA GLY A 199 1.97 6.80 -18.00
C GLY A 199 2.92 6.05 -18.94
N TYR A 200 2.62 6.00 -20.24
CA TYR A 200 3.54 5.43 -21.25
C TYR A 200 4.77 6.30 -21.45
N GLN A 201 4.60 7.63 -21.47
CA GLN A 201 5.72 8.57 -21.63
C GLN A 201 6.80 8.36 -20.56
N ILE A 202 6.40 8.16 -19.29
CA ILE A 202 7.33 7.88 -18.18
C ILE A 202 8.25 6.70 -18.50
N ILE A 203 7.70 5.62 -19.06
CA ILE A 203 8.46 4.41 -19.37
C ILE A 203 9.26 4.59 -20.67
N ALA A 204 8.70 5.24 -21.69
CA ALA A 204 9.41 5.54 -22.93
C ALA A 204 10.67 6.38 -22.67
N ASP A 205 10.56 7.44 -21.87
CA ASP A 205 11.68 8.29 -21.49
C ASP A 205 12.76 7.54 -20.70
N ALA A 206 12.37 6.53 -19.93
CA ALA A 206 13.30 5.69 -19.18
C ALA A 206 14.02 4.67 -20.08
N VAL A 207 13.35 4.13 -21.10
CA VAL A 207 13.93 3.16 -22.06
C VAL A 207 14.85 3.85 -23.08
N LEU A 208 14.55 5.09 -23.45
CA LEU A 208 15.35 5.85 -24.41
C LEU A 208 16.63 6.48 -23.82
N LYS A 209 16.82 6.40 -22.50
CA LYS A 209 18.03 6.84 -21.80
C LYS A 209 19.08 5.74 -21.71
#